data_AF-A0A2E5V6U3-F1
#
_entry.id   AF-A0A2E5V6U3-F1
#
_cell.length_a   1.000
_cell.length_b   1.000
_cell.length_c   1.000
_cell.angle_alpha   90.00
_cell.angle_beta   90.00
_cell.angle_gamma   90.00
#
_symmetry.space_group_name_H-M   'P 1'
#
loop_
_entity.id
_entity.type
_entity.pdbx_description
1 polymer ?
#
loop_
_entity_poly.entity_id
_entity_poly.type
_entity_poly.pdbx_seq_one_letter_code
_entity_poly.pdbx_strand_id
1 'polypeptide(L)'
;MARNDQRRGRGRDANNEQNDLVDKLVGINRVAKVVKGGRRFGFAALVVVGDEKGRVGFGSGKAREVPEAIRKATERAKSGMIRIPLREGRTLHHDVRGDFGAGHVVCRAAPAGTGIIAGGPMRAVFETLGVQDVVAKSTGSQNPYNMVKATFQALLRLQSPRTVAARRGRKVSDILGPRSAPAKIKSSAVSEK
;
A
#
# COMPACT_ATOMS: atom_id res chain seq x y z
N MET A 1 -37.74 -10.40 -37.54
CA MET A 1 -37.51 -9.41 -36.47
C MET A 1 -36.90 -10.12 -35.27
N ALA A 2 -35.70 -9.72 -34.84
CA ALA A 2 -35.18 -9.81 -33.46
C ALA A 2 -33.65 -9.56 -33.49
N ARG A 3 -33.22 -8.29 -33.45
CA ARG A 3 -31.83 -7.95 -33.13
C ARG A 3 -31.72 -7.71 -31.63
N ASN A 4 -30.77 -8.42 -31.06
CA ASN A 4 -30.46 -8.58 -29.66
C ASN A 4 -30.09 -7.24 -28.97
N ASP A 5 -30.89 -6.81 -28.00
CA ASP A 5 -30.77 -5.54 -27.25
C ASP A 5 -30.12 -5.75 -25.86
N GLN A 6 -28.94 -6.37 -25.82
CA GLN A 6 -28.26 -6.74 -24.55
C GLN A 6 -26.88 -6.10 -24.37
N ARG A 7 -26.78 -4.77 -24.52
CA ARG A 7 -25.53 -4.02 -24.22
C ARG A 7 -25.75 -2.71 -23.45
N ARG A 8 -26.52 -2.73 -22.35
CA ARG A 8 -26.74 -1.52 -21.52
C ARG A 8 -26.46 -1.66 -20.01
N GLY A 9 -25.68 -2.67 -19.59
CA GLY A 9 -25.49 -2.96 -18.17
C GLY A 9 -24.18 -2.51 -17.49
N ARG A 10 -23.15 -2.04 -18.20
CA ARG A 10 -21.77 -1.97 -17.64
C ARG A 10 -21.25 -0.57 -17.29
N GLY A 11 -22.13 0.39 -17.04
CA GLY A 11 -21.76 1.80 -16.79
C GLY A 11 -21.93 2.29 -15.35
N ARG A 12 -22.65 1.57 -14.48
CA ARG A 12 -23.01 2.05 -13.13
C ARG A 12 -22.02 1.66 -12.03
N ASP A 13 -21.31 0.55 -12.17
CA ASP A 13 -20.41 0.06 -11.11
C ASP A 13 -19.13 0.89 -10.95
N ALA A 14 -18.63 1.50 -12.03
CA ALA A 14 -17.38 2.27 -12.02
C ALA A 14 -17.45 3.60 -11.23
N ASN A 15 -18.66 4.15 -11.04
CA ASN A 15 -18.86 5.38 -10.25
C ASN A 15 -18.93 5.11 -8.75
N ASN A 16 -19.37 3.91 -8.33
CA ASN A 16 -19.50 3.61 -6.90
C ASN A 16 -18.14 3.25 -6.28
N GLU A 17 -17.23 2.63 -7.04
CA GLU A 17 -15.84 2.39 -6.60
C GLU A 17 -15.03 3.69 -6.38
N GLN A 18 -15.48 4.84 -6.91
CA GLN A 18 -14.79 6.12 -6.76
C GLN A 18 -15.05 6.78 -5.40
N ASN A 19 -16.14 6.42 -4.71
CA ASN A 19 -16.55 7.06 -3.46
C ASN A 19 -15.83 6.52 -2.22
N ASP A 20 -15.25 5.31 -2.29
CA ASP A 20 -14.56 4.67 -1.16
C ASP A 20 -13.04 4.88 -1.17
N LEU A 21 -12.51 5.72 -2.09
CA LEU A 21 -11.08 5.94 -2.21
C LEU A 21 -10.59 7.02 -1.25
N VAL A 22 -9.69 6.64 -0.36
CA VAL A 22 -8.98 7.54 0.55
C VAL A 22 -7.70 8.02 -0.12
N ASP A 23 -7.52 9.33 -0.23
CA ASP A 23 -6.30 9.95 -0.72
C ASP A 23 -5.48 10.58 0.41
N LYS A 24 -4.16 10.39 0.36
CA LYS A 24 -3.20 11.00 1.28
C LYS A 24 -2.12 11.75 0.52
N LEU A 25 -1.96 13.01 0.89
CA LEU A 25 -0.86 13.86 0.43
C LEU A 25 0.43 13.47 1.16
N VAL A 26 1.46 13.05 0.42
CA VAL A 26 2.76 12.69 1.00
C VAL A 26 3.70 13.89 1.03
N GLY A 27 3.70 14.70 -0.02
CA GLY A 27 4.59 15.85 -0.10
C GLY A 27 4.27 16.77 -1.28
N ILE A 28 4.51 18.06 -1.07
CA ILE A 28 4.40 19.12 -2.08
C ILE A 28 5.75 19.81 -2.17
N ASN A 29 6.26 19.91 -3.40
CA ASN A 29 7.49 20.61 -3.70
C ASN A 29 7.20 21.79 -4.62
N ARG A 30 7.67 22.98 -4.26
CA ARG A 30 7.74 24.11 -5.17
C ARG A 30 9.00 23.99 -6.01
N VAL A 31 8.84 23.82 -7.32
CA VAL A 31 9.93 23.67 -8.28
C VAL A 31 10.01 24.90 -9.19
N ALA A 32 11.19 25.26 -9.67
CA ALA A 32 11.39 26.45 -10.50
C ALA A 32 12.17 26.12 -11.78
N LYS A 33 11.73 26.67 -12.91
CA LYS A 33 12.51 26.73 -14.17
C LYS A 33 13.04 28.15 -14.35
N VAL A 34 14.36 28.30 -14.43
CA VAL A 34 15.01 29.59 -14.70
C VAL A 34 14.86 29.94 -16.18
N VAL A 35 14.55 31.21 -16.46
CA VAL A 35 14.40 31.79 -17.81
C VAL A 35 15.07 33.17 -17.85
N LYS A 36 15.29 33.72 -19.05
CA LYS A 36 15.98 35.02 -19.24
C LYS A 36 15.43 36.19 -18.40
N GLY A 37 14.14 36.15 -18.04
CA GLY A 37 13.46 37.19 -17.26
C GLY A 37 13.08 36.80 -15.83
N GLY A 38 13.60 35.69 -15.28
CA GLY A 38 13.33 35.29 -13.90
C GLY A 38 13.12 33.79 -13.70
N ARG A 39 12.24 33.41 -12.77
CA ARG A 39 11.95 32.01 -12.42
C ARG A 39 10.48 31.71 -12.61
N ARG A 40 10.16 30.72 -13.45
CA ARG A 40 8.81 30.17 -13.57
C ARG A 40 8.63 29.09 -12.50
N PHE A 41 7.78 29.37 -11.52
CA PHE A 41 7.45 28.40 -10.48
C PHE A 41 6.40 27.41 -10.97
N GLY A 42 6.43 26.22 -10.40
CA GLY A 42 5.36 25.23 -10.46
C GLY A 42 5.38 24.40 -9.19
N PHE A 43 4.32 23.64 -8.97
CA PHE A 43 4.19 22.75 -7.82
C PHE A 43 4.16 21.31 -8.30
N ALA A 44 4.93 20.46 -7.63
CA ALA A 44 4.89 19.02 -7.79
C ALA A 44 4.28 18.41 -6.53
N ALA A 45 3.27 17.56 -6.70
CA ALA A 45 2.60 16.86 -5.62
C ALA A 45 2.80 15.35 -5.77
N LEU A 46 3.05 14.67 -4.65
CA LEU A 46 3.05 13.21 -4.53
C LEU A 46 1.85 12.81 -3.67
N VAL A 47 0.97 11.99 -4.24
CA VAL A 47 -0.27 11.53 -3.61
C VAL A 47 -0.30 10.01 -3.65
N VAL A 48 -0.84 9.43 -2.58
CA VAL A 48 -1.14 8.00 -2.49
C VAL A 48 -2.66 7.86 -2.34
N VAL A 49 -3.25 6.89 -3.02
CA VAL A 49 -4.68 6.62 -3.00
C VAL A 49 -4.89 5.15 -2.71
N GLY A 50 -5.88 4.79 -1.90
CA GLY A 50 -6.23 3.40 -1.65
C GLY A 50 -7.66 3.24 -1.18
N ASP A 51 -8.15 2.00 -1.14
CA ASP A 51 -9.51 1.65 -0.76
C ASP A 51 -9.62 1.08 0.67
N GLU A 52 -8.52 1.09 1.43
CA GLU A 52 -8.36 0.45 2.75
C GLU A 52 -8.72 -1.06 2.77
N LYS A 53 -8.98 -1.65 1.61
CA LYS A 53 -9.42 -3.04 1.41
C LYS A 53 -8.35 -3.84 0.66
N GLY A 54 -7.10 -3.38 0.72
CA GLY A 54 -5.94 -4.02 0.10
C GLY A 54 -5.62 -3.56 -1.32
N ARG A 55 -6.24 -2.50 -1.85
CA ARG A 55 -5.78 -1.82 -3.08
C ARG A 55 -5.13 -0.49 -2.74
N VAL A 56 -4.00 -0.22 -3.39
CA VAL A 56 -3.28 1.05 -3.22
C VAL A 56 -2.59 1.44 -4.51
N GLY A 57 -2.48 2.74 -4.75
CA GLY A 57 -1.81 3.34 -5.90
C GLY A 57 -1.10 4.63 -5.48
N PHE A 58 -0.09 5.04 -6.24
CA PHE A 58 0.58 6.32 -6.03
C PHE A 58 0.65 7.09 -7.34
N GLY A 59 0.70 8.41 -7.24
CA GLY A 59 0.74 9.29 -8.39
C GLY A 59 1.51 10.56 -8.08
N SER A 60 2.21 11.06 -9.09
CA SER A 60 2.86 12.36 -9.02
C SER A 60 2.29 13.29 -10.09
N GLY A 61 1.95 14.51 -9.71
CA GLY A 61 1.41 15.54 -10.59
C GLY A 61 2.25 16.80 -10.52
N LYS A 62 2.32 17.54 -11.63
CA LYS A 62 2.97 18.86 -11.68
C LYS A 62 2.07 19.85 -12.39
N ALA A 63 1.88 21.02 -11.80
CA ALA A 63 1.07 22.09 -12.36
C ALA A 63 1.58 23.48 -11.94
N ARG A 64 0.91 24.55 -12.40
CA ARG A 64 1.22 25.94 -11.98
C ARG A 64 0.68 26.25 -10.60
N GLU A 65 -0.45 25.64 -10.24
CA GLU A 65 -1.13 25.79 -8.96
C GLU A 65 -1.14 24.48 -8.18
N VAL A 66 -1.27 24.58 -6.85
CA VAL A 66 -1.26 23.41 -5.96
C VAL A 66 -2.48 22.50 -6.17
N PRO A 67 -3.73 23.01 -6.23
CA PRO A 67 -4.91 22.15 -6.38
C PRO A 67 -4.89 21.37 -7.70
N GLU A 68 -4.46 22.01 -8.78
CA GLU A 68 -4.33 21.37 -10.09
C GLU A 68 -3.25 20.27 -10.09
N ALA A 69 -2.14 20.47 -9.36
CA ALA A 69 -1.09 19.45 -9.21
C ALA A 69 -1.59 18.23 -8.44
N ILE A 70 -2.36 18.44 -7.37
CA ILE A 70 -2.96 17.36 -6.57
C ILE A 70 -3.96 16.58 -7.42
N ARG A 71 -4.88 17.25 -8.12
CA ARG A 71 -5.86 16.59 -9.00
C ARG A 71 -5.19 15.67 -10.03
N LYS A 72 -4.14 16.17 -10.73
CA LYS A 72 -3.36 15.37 -11.70
C LYS A 72 -2.64 14.20 -11.04
N ALA A 73 -2.17 14.35 -9.80
CA ALA A 73 -1.55 13.27 -9.04
C ALA A 73 -2.57 12.19 -8.68
N THR A 74 -3.75 12.59 -8.19
CA THR A 74 -4.84 11.67 -7.80
C THR A 74 -5.38 10.88 -8.99
N GLU A 75 -5.59 11.52 -10.14
CA GLU A 75 -6.02 10.83 -11.38
C GLU A 75 -5.00 9.77 -11.81
N ARG A 76 -3.70 10.09 -11.76
CA ARG A 76 -2.63 9.12 -12.04
C ARG A 76 -2.59 7.97 -11.03
N ALA A 77 -2.74 8.27 -9.74
CA ALA A 77 -2.75 7.26 -8.69
C ALA A 77 -3.90 6.26 -8.86
N LYS A 78 -5.10 6.76 -9.19
CA LYS A 78 -6.29 5.94 -9.46
C LYS A 78 -6.08 4.96 -10.62
N SER A 79 -5.41 5.41 -11.69
CA SER A 79 -5.12 4.54 -12.84
C SER A 79 -4.10 3.43 -12.57
N GLY A 80 -3.25 3.60 -11.54
CA GLY A 80 -2.15 2.69 -11.21
C GLY A 80 -2.36 1.88 -9.95
N MET A 81 -3.60 1.64 -9.52
CA MET A 81 -3.88 0.85 -8.31
C MET A 81 -3.49 -0.61 -8.48
N ILE A 82 -2.82 -1.15 -7.46
CA ILE A 82 -2.43 -2.55 -7.36
C ILE A 82 -3.14 -3.21 -6.18
N ARG A 83 -3.45 -4.50 -6.31
CA ARG A 83 -4.02 -5.31 -5.21
C ARG A 83 -2.90 -6.07 -4.50
N ILE A 84 -2.85 -5.94 -3.18
CA ILE A 84 -1.83 -6.57 -2.34
C ILE A 84 -2.47 -7.67 -1.49
N PRO A 85 -1.85 -8.86 -1.40
CA PRO A 85 -2.31 -9.92 -0.52
C PRO A 85 -1.99 -9.58 0.94
N LEU A 86 -3.03 -9.32 1.73
CA LEU A 86 -2.94 -9.07 3.17
C LEU A 86 -3.36 -10.31 3.97
N ARG A 87 -2.67 -10.53 5.08
CA ARG A 87 -3.05 -11.56 6.06
C ARG A 87 -4.17 -11.02 6.93
N GLU A 88 -5.31 -11.72 6.90
CA GLU A 88 -6.50 -11.40 7.73
C GLU A 88 -7.00 -9.96 7.52
N GLY A 89 -6.62 -9.31 6.41
CA GLY A 89 -6.90 -7.89 6.15
C GLY A 89 -6.17 -6.92 7.09
N ARG A 90 -5.22 -7.39 7.91
CA ARG A 90 -4.66 -6.61 9.03
C ARG A 90 -3.14 -6.42 8.96
N THR A 91 -2.39 -7.43 8.53
CA THR A 91 -0.91 -7.41 8.50
C THR A 91 -0.32 -8.08 7.25
N LEU A 92 1.01 -8.07 7.13
CA LEU A 92 1.76 -8.72 6.05
C LEU A 92 1.91 -10.23 6.30
N HIS A 93 2.08 -11.01 5.23
CA HIS A 93 2.28 -12.46 5.35
C HIS A 93 3.68 -12.86 5.84
N HIS A 94 4.70 -12.12 5.43
CA HIS A 94 6.10 -12.34 5.81
C HIS A 94 6.89 -11.03 5.66
N ASP A 95 8.09 -11.03 6.19
CA ASP A 95 9.01 -9.91 6.09
C ASP A 95 9.51 -9.74 4.65
N VAL A 96 9.45 -8.51 4.15
CA VAL A 96 9.84 -8.17 2.79
C VAL A 96 10.80 -6.99 2.76
N ARG A 97 11.65 -7.00 1.74
CA ARG A 97 12.56 -5.90 1.45
C ARG A 97 12.26 -5.38 0.06
N GLY A 98 12.14 -4.06 -0.07
CA GLY A 98 11.96 -3.35 -1.32
C GLY A 98 13.07 -2.36 -1.56
N ASP A 99 13.44 -2.24 -2.81
CA ASP A 99 14.48 -1.35 -3.29
C ASP A 99 13.98 -0.61 -4.52
N PHE A 100 14.28 0.69 -4.59
CA PHE A 100 14.06 1.49 -5.78
C PHE A 100 15.07 2.64 -5.84
N GLY A 101 15.98 2.59 -6.82
CA GLY A 101 17.12 3.50 -6.86
C GLY A 101 17.93 3.40 -5.57
N ALA A 102 18.17 4.55 -4.92
CA ALA A 102 18.85 4.60 -3.61
C ALA A 102 17.91 4.44 -2.39
N GLY A 103 16.62 4.19 -2.62
CA GLY A 103 15.65 3.94 -1.54
C GLY A 103 15.63 2.47 -1.17
N HIS A 104 15.90 2.15 0.10
CA HIS A 104 15.83 0.79 0.65
C HIS A 104 14.84 0.76 1.80
N VAL A 105 13.84 -0.10 1.72
CA VAL A 105 12.78 -0.25 2.73
C VAL A 105 12.72 -1.70 3.17
N VAL A 106 12.67 -1.89 4.49
CA VAL A 106 12.43 -3.18 5.12
C VAL A 106 11.08 -3.11 5.80
N CYS A 107 10.17 -4.02 5.45
CA CYS A 107 8.87 -4.17 6.07
C CYS A 107 8.83 -5.52 6.80
N ARG A 108 8.39 -5.50 8.05
CA ARG A 108 8.20 -6.69 8.87
C ARG A 108 6.74 -6.87 9.25
N ALA A 109 6.29 -8.12 9.23
CA ALA A 109 4.98 -8.47 9.76
C ALA A 109 4.98 -8.26 11.28
N ALA A 110 3.85 -7.80 11.82
CA ALA A 110 3.74 -7.45 13.23
C ALA A 110 2.53 -8.15 13.85
N PRO A 111 2.59 -8.51 15.15
CA PRO A 111 1.45 -9.05 15.87
C PRO A 111 0.35 -7.99 16.04
N ALA A 112 -0.86 -8.46 16.30
CA ALA A 112 -2.01 -7.60 16.55
C ALA A 112 -1.75 -6.66 17.74
N GLY A 113 -2.05 -5.37 17.56
CA GLY A 113 -1.90 -4.32 18.57
C GLY A 113 -0.64 -3.47 18.42
N THR A 114 0.21 -3.74 17.42
CA THR A 114 1.45 -2.98 17.17
C THR A 114 1.17 -1.62 16.54
N GLY A 115 0.15 -1.52 15.70
CA GLY A 115 -0.10 -0.30 14.91
C GLY A 115 0.89 -0.12 13.74
N ILE A 116 0.81 1.03 13.08
CA ILE A 116 1.64 1.38 11.92
C ILE A 116 2.90 2.14 12.36
N ILE A 117 4.00 1.40 12.52
CA ILE A 117 5.31 1.96 12.83
C ILE A 117 6.08 2.11 11.51
N ALA A 118 5.93 3.27 10.86
CA ALA A 118 6.58 3.57 9.61
C ALA A 118 6.92 5.07 9.49
N GLY A 119 7.93 5.39 8.68
CA GLY A 119 8.23 6.79 8.32
C GLY A 119 7.10 7.42 7.51
N GLY A 120 6.91 8.74 7.61
CA GLY A 120 5.73 9.46 7.07
C GLY A 120 5.26 9.03 5.67
N PRO A 121 6.15 9.02 4.65
CA PRO A 121 5.76 8.59 3.30
C PRO A 121 5.33 7.14 3.19
N MET A 122 5.92 6.24 3.98
CA MET A 122 5.55 4.82 4.02
C MET A 122 4.24 4.62 4.80
N ARG A 123 4.06 5.37 5.90
CA ARG A 123 2.84 5.36 6.71
C ARG A 123 1.62 5.72 5.86
N ALA A 124 1.71 6.75 5.02
CA ALA A 124 0.64 7.11 4.10
C ALA A 124 0.23 5.96 3.17
N VAL A 125 1.19 5.14 2.73
CA VAL A 125 0.93 3.93 1.92
C VAL A 125 0.24 2.84 2.74
N PHE A 126 0.70 2.56 3.96
CA PHE A 126 0.10 1.51 4.79
C PHE A 126 -1.31 1.87 5.29
N GLU A 127 -1.54 3.15 5.61
CA GLU A 127 -2.86 3.64 6.00
C GLU A 127 -3.86 3.53 4.85
N THR A 128 -3.51 4.05 3.66
CA THR A 128 -4.40 3.95 2.47
C THR A 128 -4.60 2.51 1.99
N LEU A 129 -3.64 1.61 2.27
CA LEU A 129 -3.77 0.19 2.00
C LEU A 129 -4.73 -0.52 2.98
N GLY A 130 -4.96 0.04 4.17
CA GLY A 130 -5.76 -0.56 5.24
C GLY A 130 -4.99 -1.50 6.17
N VAL A 131 -3.66 -1.44 6.17
CA VAL A 131 -2.83 -2.25 7.09
C VAL A 131 -2.88 -1.63 8.48
N GLN A 132 -3.18 -2.44 9.49
CA GLN A 132 -3.25 -1.96 10.87
C GLN A 132 -1.94 -2.18 11.62
N ASP A 133 -1.27 -3.32 11.40
CA ASP A 133 0.02 -3.62 12.06
C ASP A 133 1.12 -3.89 11.05
N VAL A 134 2.15 -3.05 11.09
CA VAL A 134 3.38 -3.22 10.32
C VAL A 134 4.51 -2.43 10.95
N VAL A 135 5.70 -3.01 10.94
CA VAL A 135 6.93 -2.30 11.29
C VAL A 135 7.75 -2.13 10.02
N ALA A 136 7.94 -0.87 9.59
CA ALA A 136 8.69 -0.56 8.39
C ALA A 136 9.75 0.51 8.66
N LYS A 137 10.96 0.26 8.15
CA LYS A 137 12.09 1.18 8.27
C LYS A 137 12.74 1.40 6.91
N SER A 138 13.04 2.65 6.60
CA SER A 138 13.94 3.00 5.50
C SER A 138 15.38 2.93 6.01
N THR A 139 16.21 2.15 5.33
CA THR A 139 17.65 1.99 5.61
C THR A 139 18.53 2.71 4.58
N GLY A 140 17.93 3.38 3.59
CA GLY A 140 18.64 4.10 2.53
C GLY A 140 18.23 5.57 2.45
N SER A 141 17.94 6.04 1.24
CA SER A 141 17.53 7.42 0.98
C SER A 141 16.24 7.80 1.70
N GLN A 142 16.20 9.04 2.21
CA GLN A 142 15.03 9.65 2.84
C GLN A 142 14.13 10.41 1.84
N ASN A 143 14.40 10.31 0.53
CA ASN A 143 13.58 10.96 -0.49
C ASN A 143 12.18 10.31 -0.55
N PRO A 144 11.07 11.05 -0.30
CA PRO A 144 9.71 10.51 -0.30
C PRO A 144 9.33 9.77 -1.58
N TYR A 145 9.79 10.24 -2.75
CA TYR A 145 9.48 9.60 -4.03
C TYR A 145 10.08 8.20 -4.13
N ASN A 146 11.33 8.04 -3.70
CA ASN A 146 12.02 6.74 -3.75
C ASN A 146 11.50 5.83 -2.65
N MET A 147 11.21 6.36 -1.46
CA MET A 147 10.63 5.57 -0.36
C MET A 147 9.27 4.98 -0.76
N VAL A 148 8.35 5.79 -1.30
CA VAL A 148 7.04 5.27 -1.75
C VAL A 148 7.25 4.18 -2.81
N LYS A 149 8.05 4.44 -3.85
CA LYS A 149 8.31 3.43 -4.90
C LYS A 149 8.96 2.15 -4.36
N ALA A 150 9.92 2.27 -3.45
CA ALA A 150 10.56 1.12 -2.80
C ALA A 150 9.55 0.32 -1.96
N THR A 151 8.64 0.99 -1.25
CA THR A 151 7.55 0.34 -0.51
C THR A 151 6.62 -0.43 -1.46
N PHE A 152 6.24 0.16 -2.60
CA PHE A 152 5.44 -0.54 -3.61
C PHE A 152 6.18 -1.77 -4.17
N GLN A 153 7.49 -1.68 -4.41
CA GLN A 153 8.31 -2.84 -4.79
C GLN A 153 8.34 -3.92 -3.70
N ALA A 154 8.44 -3.53 -2.42
CA ALA A 154 8.36 -4.47 -1.30
C ALA A 154 7.01 -5.19 -1.28
N LEU A 155 5.92 -4.45 -1.46
CA LEU A 155 4.56 -4.97 -1.42
C LEU A 155 4.25 -5.89 -2.60
N LEU A 156 4.77 -5.60 -3.79
CA LEU A 156 4.65 -6.47 -4.96
C LEU A 156 5.35 -7.82 -4.80
N ARG A 157 6.41 -7.87 -3.98
CA ARG A 157 7.13 -9.11 -3.65
C ARG A 157 6.38 -9.98 -2.64
N LEU A 158 5.33 -9.47 -1.98
CA LEU A 158 4.54 -10.27 -1.04
C LEU A 158 3.84 -11.43 -1.75
N GLN A 159 4.09 -12.62 -1.23
CA GLN A 159 3.44 -13.85 -1.68
C GLN A 159 2.45 -14.33 -0.63
N SER A 160 1.21 -14.57 -1.05
CA SER A 160 0.23 -15.24 -0.20
C SER A 160 0.56 -16.73 -0.09
N PRO A 161 0.29 -17.38 1.06
CA PRO A 161 0.45 -18.83 1.20
C PRO A 161 -0.30 -19.62 0.12
N ARG A 162 -1.45 -19.11 -0.34
CA ARG A 162 -2.23 -19.70 -1.43
C ARG A 162 -1.49 -19.65 -2.77
N THR A 163 -0.85 -18.53 -3.08
CA THR A 163 -0.03 -18.38 -4.30
C THR A 163 1.20 -19.30 -4.24
N VAL A 164 1.84 -19.41 -3.08
CA VAL A 164 2.99 -20.30 -2.88
C VAL A 164 2.59 -21.77 -2.99
N ALA A 165 1.43 -22.15 -2.42
CA ALA A 165 0.86 -23.49 -2.51
C ALA A 165 0.59 -23.91 -3.94
N ALA A 166 -0.08 -23.04 -4.71
CA ALA A 166 -0.33 -23.27 -6.13
C ALA A 166 0.96 -23.45 -6.93
N ARG A 167 1.98 -22.60 -6.67
CA ARG A 167 3.28 -22.70 -7.35
C ARG A 167 4.05 -23.97 -7.01
N ARG A 168 3.92 -24.47 -5.78
CA ARG A 168 4.64 -25.66 -5.29
C ARG A 168 3.85 -26.96 -5.44
N GLY A 169 2.59 -26.92 -5.89
CA GLY A 169 1.72 -28.09 -5.98
C GLY A 169 1.41 -28.76 -4.64
N ARG A 170 1.47 -28.01 -3.52
CA ARG A 170 1.22 -28.52 -2.16
C ARG A 170 -0.05 -27.95 -1.57
N LYS A 171 -0.61 -28.61 -0.55
CA LYS A 171 -1.75 -28.07 0.19
C LYS A 171 -1.31 -26.86 1.02
N VAL A 172 -2.23 -25.92 1.23
CA VAL A 172 -1.97 -24.70 2.02
C VAL A 172 -1.61 -25.03 3.47
N SER A 173 -2.17 -26.12 4.02
CA SER A 173 -1.86 -26.66 5.35
C SER A 173 -0.38 -26.95 5.54
N ASP A 174 0.27 -27.50 4.51
CA ASP A 174 1.65 -28.00 4.59
C ASP A 174 2.66 -26.85 4.55
N ILE A 175 2.22 -25.65 4.15
CA ILE A 175 3.05 -24.45 4.01
C ILE A 175 2.98 -23.55 5.25
N LEU A 176 1.81 -23.46 5.89
CA LEU A 176 1.64 -22.69 7.12
C LEU A 176 2.27 -23.38 8.34
N GLY A 177 2.61 -24.67 8.22
CA GLY A 177 3.06 -25.50 9.33
C GLY A 177 1.92 -25.76 10.34
N PRO A 178 2.11 -26.73 11.25
CA PRO A 178 1.20 -26.86 12.39
C PRO A 178 1.24 -25.55 13.17
N ARG A 179 0.06 -24.91 13.35
CA ARG A 179 -0.10 -23.71 14.18
C ARG A 179 0.73 -23.90 15.45
N SER A 180 1.69 -23.03 15.72
CA SER A 180 2.19 -22.88 17.08
C SER A 180 0.95 -22.68 17.95
N ALA A 181 0.68 -23.67 18.79
CA ALA A 181 -0.45 -23.62 19.70
C ALA A 181 -0.30 -22.36 20.58
N PRO A 182 -1.41 -21.73 21.01
CA PRO A 182 -1.31 -20.78 22.12
C PRO A 182 -0.63 -21.51 23.27
N ALA A 183 0.43 -20.91 23.82
CA ALA A 183 1.13 -21.46 24.97
C ALA A 183 0.10 -21.77 26.06
N LYS A 184 -0.11 -23.05 26.38
CA LYS A 184 -0.94 -23.48 27.50
C LYS A 184 -0.37 -22.81 28.75
N ILE A 185 -1.09 -21.84 29.29
CA ILE A 185 -0.85 -21.31 30.63
C ILE A 185 -1.05 -22.50 31.58
N LYS A 186 0.05 -23.03 32.13
CA LYS A 186 -0.03 -23.98 33.24
C LYS A 186 -0.57 -23.20 34.43
N SER A 187 -1.88 -23.24 34.65
CA SER A 187 -2.46 -22.93 35.96
C SER A 187 -1.93 -23.98 36.93
N SER A 188 -0.87 -23.64 37.66
CA SER A 188 -0.42 -24.37 38.83
C SER A 188 -1.59 -24.38 39.82
N ALA A 189 -2.19 -25.55 39.98
CA ALA A 189 -3.05 -25.84 41.11
C ALA A 189 -2.26 -25.57 42.39
N VAL A 190 -2.63 -24.50 43.10
CA VAL A 190 -2.28 -24.37 44.52
C VAL A 190 -3.22 -25.34 45.23
N SER A 191 -2.67 -26.50 45.56
CA SER A 191 -3.30 -27.49 46.43
C SER A 191 -3.43 -26.89 47.83
N GLU A 192 -4.63 -27.04 48.40
CA GLU A 192 -4.92 -26.94 49.82
C GLU A 192 -3.85 -27.66 50.66
N LYS A 193 -3.40 -26.98 51.72
CA LYS A 193 -3.44 -27.45 53.11
C LYS A 193 -3.16 -26.30 54.06
#